data_AF-A0A2J8GF40-F1
#
_entry.id   AF-A0A2J8GF40-F1
#
_cell.length_a   1.000
_cell.length_b   1.000
_cell.length_c   1.000
_cell.angle_alpha   90.00
_cell.angle_beta   90.00
_cell.angle_gamma   90.00
#
_symmetry.space_group_name_H-M   'P 1'
#
loop_
_entity.id
_entity.type
_entity.pdbx_description
1 polymer ?
#
loop_
_entity_poly.entity_id
_entity_poly.type
_entity_poly.pdbx_seq_one_letter_code
_entity_poly.pdbx_strand_id
1 'polypeptide(L)'
;MKPSIRKTVFAGVAGLSLAGTVAGCAPSAQQPATQETESPAAATSSAKTGPSAGSSAGYKDGTYSADGNYKSPNGTETVGVQLTLASGTVSAVEITEHPSNPNTRKFQSQFAGGIADQVVGKSLDEISVSKVAGSSLTSGGFNQAVEAIKAQAL
;
A
#
# COMPACT_ATOMS: atom_id res chain seq x y z
N MET A 1 18.82 -18.19 -31.82
CA MET A 1 17.47 -18.83 -31.84
C MET A 1 16.42 -17.75 -31.57
N LYS A 2 15.14 -18.01 -31.90
CA LYS A 2 14.03 -17.04 -32.09
C LYS A 2 13.98 -15.83 -31.12
N PRO A 3 13.69 -14.60 -31.60
CA PRO A 3 13.25 -13.49 -30.73
C PRO A 3 11.81 -13.70 -30.27
N SER A 4 11.48 -13.32 -29.03
CA SER A 4 10.13 -13.44 -28.47
C SER A 4 9.49 -12.05 -28.34
N ILE A 5 8.60 -11.73 -29.27
CA ILE A 5 7.89 -10.44 -29.35
C ILE A 5 6.64 -10.54 -28.48
N ARG A 6 6.59 -9.81 -27.36
CA ARG A 6 5.39 -9.74 -26.51
C ARG A 6 4.33 -8.87 -27.18
N LYS A 7 3.25 -9.49 -27.67
CA LYS A 7 2.10 -8.80 -28.25
C LYS A 7 1.29 -8.10 -27.15
N THR A 8 1.19 -6.78 -27.23
CA THR A 8 0.18 -5.98 -26.54
C THR A 8 -1.20 -6.34 -27.10
N VAL A 9 -2.13 -6.76 -26.24
CA VAL A 9 -3.54 -6.96 -26.62
C VAL A 9 -4.36 -5.86 -25.96
N PHE A 10 -4.71 -4.84 -26.74
CA PHE A 10 -5.84 -3.97 -26.39
C PHE A 10 -7.13 -4.75 -26.63
N ALA A 11 -7.91 -4.97 -25.58
CA ALA A 11 -9.27 -5.47 -25.67
C ALA A 11 -10.22 -4.39 -25.13
N GLY A 12 -10.81 -3.61 -26.04
CA GLY A 12 -11.88 -2.67 -25.68
C GLY A 12 -13.18 -3.42 -25.47
N VAL A 13 -13.98 -2.99 -24.49
CA VAL A 13 -15.37 -3.44 -24.30
C VAL A 13 -16.25 -2.19 -24.33
N ALA A 14 -17.21 -2.18 -25.25
CA ALA A 14 -18.18 -1.10 -25.40
C ALA A 14 -19.25 -1.17 -24.29
N GLY A 15 -19.71 0.01 -23.85
CA GLY A 15 -20.48 0.18 -22.62
C GLY A 15 -21.93 -0.29 -22.62
N LEU A 16 -22.62 0.07 -21.54
CA LEU A 16 -24.07 0.15 -21.50
C LEU A 16 -24.51 1.23 -20.50
N SER A 17 -25.12 2.31 -20.99
CA SER A 17 -25.71 3.35 -20.15
C SER A 17 -27.10 2.90 -19.69
N LEU A 18 -27.39 3.01 -18.39
CA LEU A 18 -28.75 2.96 -17.85
C LEU A 18 -28.96 4.17 -16.92
N ALA A 19 -29.78 5.11 -17.39
CA ALA A 19 -30.26 6.21 -16.57
C ALA A 19 -31.43 5.75 -15.70
N GLY A 20 -31.49 6.25 -14.46
CA GLY A 20 -32.57 5.97 -13.53
C GLY A 20 -32.80 7.14 -12.58
N THR A 21 -33.78 7.98 -12.89
CA THR A 21 -34.31 9.03 -12.01
C THR A 21 -35.68 8.61 -11.50
N VAL A 22 -35.97 8.79 -10.20
CA VAL A 22 -37.32 9.11 -9.67
C VAL A 22 -37.24 9.46 -8.17
N ALA A 23 -38.15 10.35 -7.74
CA ALA A 23 -38.71 10.55 -6.38
C ALA A 23 -37.75 10.51 -5.16
N GLY A 24 -37.64 11.55 -4.32
CA GLY A 24 -38.51 12.71 -4.16
C GLY A 24 -39.69 12.44 -3.22
N CYS A 25 -39.44 12.42 -1.91
CA CYS A 25 -40.47 12.66 -0.90
C CYS A 25 -39.83 13.29 0.35
N ALA A 26 -40.34 14.45 0.76
CA ALA A 26 -40.03 15.09 2.03
C ALA A 26 -41.16 14.83 3.03
N PRO A 27 -40.89 15.00 4.34
CA PRO A 27 -41.89 15.60 5.20
C PRO A 27 -41.34 16.84 5.91
N SER A 28 -42.07 17.95 5.79
CA SER A 28 -41.86 19.16 6.60
C SER A 28 -42.48 19.00 8.00
N ALA A 29 -41.70 19.32 9.03
CA ALA A 29 -42.19 19.70 10.37
C ALA A 29 -41.10 20.61 10.99
N GLN A 30 -41.19 21.94 10.89
CA GLN A 30 -41.94 22.84 11.79
C GLN A 30 -41.19 23.16 13.10
N GLN A 31 -40.53 24.32 13.11
CA GLN A 31 -40.01 25.09 14.26
C GLN A 31 -41.17 25.97 14.82
N PRO A 32 -41.27 26.39 16.12
CA PRO A 32 -40.22 26.84 17.08
C PRO A 32 -40.36 26.22 18.51
N ALA A 33 -39.79 26.70 19.65
CA ALA A 33 -39.10 27.95 19.99
C ALA A 33 -38.13 27.89 21.22
N THR A 34 -37.22 28.88 21.27
CA THR A 34 -36.58 29.59 22.43
C THR A 34 -36.46 29.03 23.88
N GLN A 35 -35.27 29.32 24.43
CA GLN A 35 -34.89 29.68 25.84
C GLN A 35 -34.38 28.61 26.83
N GLU A 36 -33.04 28.65 27.01
CA GLU A 36 -32.26 28.76 28.26
C GLU A 36 -32.62 27.97 29.54
N THR A 37 -31.65 27.17 30.02
CA THR A 37 -31.30 26.99 31.45
C THR A 37 -29.83 26.49 31.54
N GLU A 38 -29.13 26.84 32.61
CA GLU A 38 -27.68 26.72 32.78
C GLU A 38 -27.12 25.33 33.16
N SER A 39 -25.81 25.19 32.90
CA SER A 39 -24.73 24.40 33.53
C SER A 39 -24.97 23.63 34.86
N PRO A 40 -24.11 22.65 35.28
CA PRO A 40 -22.76 22.38 34.74
C PRO A 40 -22.29 20.90 34.60
N ALA A 41 -21.15 20.77 33.91
CA ALA A 41 -20.06 19.79 34.11
C ALA A 41 -20.35 18.26 34.15
N ALA A 42 -19.95 17.58 33.08
CA ALA A 42 -19.26 16.30 33.18
C ALA A 42 -18.17 16.21 32.10
N ALA A 43 -16.90 16.10 32.51
CA ALA A 43 -15.79 15.92 31.59
C ALA A 43 -15.76 14.49 31.05
N THR A 44 -16.29 14.29 29.84
CA THR A 44 -15.90 13.14 29.02
C THR A 44 -14.84 13.62 28.05
N SER A 45 -13.63 13.09 28.20
CA SER A 45 -12.56 13.19 27.21
C SER A 45 -13.02 12.51 25.93
N SER A 46 -13.69 13.26 25.06
CA SER A 46 -13.76 12.95 23.64
C SER A 46 -12.34 13.01 23.10
N ALA A 47 -11.62 11.90 23.27
CA ALA A 47 -10.44 11.60 22.49
C ALA A 47 -10.88 11.61 21.03
N LYS A 48 -10.76 12.80 20.41
CA LYS A 48 -10.64 12.91 18.97
C LYS A 48 -9.40 12.09 18.63
N THR A 49 -9.62 10.83 18.30
CA THR A 49 -8.90 10.18 17.22
C THR A 49 -9.23 10.97 15.96
N GLY A 50 -8.65 12.17 15.85
CA GLY A 50 -8.30 12.67 14.54
C GLY A 50 -7.47 11.57 13.87
N PRO A 51 -7.51 11.45 12.54
CA PRO A 51 -6.59 10.56 11.86
C PRO A 51 -5.20 10.89 12.41
N SER A 52 -4.52 9.88 12.96
CA SER A 52 -3.10 10.00 13.22
C SER A 52 -2.46 10.04 11.85
N ALA A 53 -2.47 11.24 11.25
CA ALA A 53 -1.49 11.66 10.28
C ALA A 53 -0.15 11.68 11.04
N GLY A 54 0.35 10.47 11.34
CA GLY A 54 1.77 10.23 11.40
C GLY A 54 2.30 10.89 10.14
N SER A 55 3.23 11.82 10.32
CA SER A 55 3.67 12.71 9.26
C SER A 55 4.53 11.94 8.28
N SER A 56 3.90 11.07 7.50
CA SER A 56 4.44 10.47 6.29
C SER A 56 5.09 11.59 5.50
N ALA A 57 6.37 11.42 5.18
CA ALA A 57 7.20 12.44 4.59
C ALA A 57 6.72 12.82 3.17
N GLY A 58 5.69 13.66 3.05
CA GLY A 58 5.19 14.24 1.80
C GLY A 58 4.70 13.25 0.72
N TYR A 59 4.75 11.94 0.97
CA TYR A 59 4.58 10.91 -0.04
C TYR A 59 3.23 11.01 -0.75
N LYS A 60 3.27 10.96 -2.08
CA LYS A 60 2.07 10.92 -2.92
C LYS A 60 1.49 9.51 -2.86
N ASP A 61 0.15 9.46 -2.82
CA ASP A 61 -0.58 8.21 -2.88
C ASP A 61 -0.51 7.63 -4.30
N GLY A 62 -0.38 6.31 -4.42
CA GLY A 62 -0.17 5.65 -5.69
C GLY A 62 0.53 4.31 -5.56
N THR A 63 0.71 3.62 -6.69
CA THR A 63 1.43 2.36 -6.79
C THR A 63 2.81 2.59 -7.40
N TYR A 64 3.84 2.23 -6.65
CA TYR A 64 5.24 2.41 -7.00
C TYR A 64 5.92 1.07 -7.20
N SER A 65 6.98 1.02 -8.01
CA SER A 65 7.74 -0.21 -8.25
C SER A 65 9.23 0.08 -8.38
N ALA A 66 10.03 -0.77 -7.74
CA ALA A 66 11.49 -0.72 -7.83
C ALA A 66 12.09 -2.12 -7.70
N ASP A 67 13.22 -2.34 -8.35
CA ASP A 67 14.01 -3.55 -8.22
C ASP A 67 15.09 -3.41 -7.14
N GLY A 68 15.08 -4.34 -6.20
CA GLY A 68 16.10 -4.49 -5.17
C GLY A 68 17.12 -5.55 -5.54
N ASN A 69 18.40 -5.26 -5.38
CA ASN A 69 19.51 -6.17 -5.62
C ASN A 69 20.22 -6.53 -4.31
N TYR A 70 20.62 -7.80 -4.17
CA TYR A 70 21.30 -8.32 -2.99
C TYR A 70 22.34 -9.36 -3.36
N LYS A 71 23.38 -9.54 -2.53
CA LYS A 71 24.38 -10.59 -2.74
C LYS A 71 23.98 -11.88 -2.04
N SER A 72 23.96 -12.97 -2.80
CA SER A 72 23.90 -14.35 -2.32
C SER A 72 25.25 -15.04 -2.57
N PRO A 73 25.52 -16.21 -1.95
CA PRO A 73 26.67 -17.04 -2.29
C PRO A 73 26.71 -17.51 -3.77
N ASN A 74 25.59 -17.40 -4.51
CA ASN A 74 25.50 -17.79 -5.92
C ASN A 74 25.72 -16.60 -6.88
N GLY A 75 25.79 -15.36 -6.37
CA GLY A 75 25.93 -14.16 -7.19
C GLY A 75 25.11 -12.98 -6.67
N THR A 76 24.94 -11.95 -7.50
CA THR A 76 23.95 -10.90 -7.25
C THR A 76 22.58 -11.40 -7.69
N GLU A 77 21.59 -11.33 -6.81
CA GLU A 77 20.19 -11.66 -7.06
C GLU A 77 19.35 -10.37 -7.10
N THR A 78 18.18 -10.44 -7.75
CA THR A 78 17.21 -9.35 -7.82
C THR A 78 15.88 -9.78 -7.21
N VAL A 79 15.16 -8.85 -6.58
CA VAL A 79 13.76 -8.99 -6.16
C VAL A 79 13.02 -7.71 -6.55
N GLY A 80 11.96 -7.83 -7.33
CA GLY A 80 11.11 -6.70 -7.67
C GLY A 80 10.11 -6.45 -6.54
N VAL A 81 9.90 -5.18 -6.18
CA VAL A 81 8.98 -4.78 -5.12
C VAL A 81 8.00 -3.76 -5.69
N GLN A 82 6.71 -4.01 -5.49
CA GLN A 82 5.65 -3.05 -5.73
C GLN A 82 4.98 -2.71 -4.40
N LEU A 83 4.80 -1.42 -4.13
CA LEU A 83 4.10 -0.91 -2.96
C LEU A 83 2.99 0.04 -3.39
N THR A 84 1.80 -0.13 -2.81
CA THR A 84 0.70 0.84 -2.94
C THR A 84 0.61 1.65 -1.66
N LEU A 85 0.78 2.97 -1.79
CA LEU A 85 0.65 3.94 -0.72
C LEU A 85 -0.73 4.60 -0.74
N ALA A 86 -1.32 4.76 0.44
CA ALA A 86 -2.51 5.59 0.68
C ALA A 86 -2.37 6.33 2.01
N SER A 87 -2.67 7.64 2.02
CA SER A 87 -2.34 8.56 3.11
C SER A 87 -0.90 8.38 3.64
N GLY A 88 0.06 8.08 2.76
CA GLY A 88 1.45 7.86 3.14
C GLY A 88 1.79 6.53 3.85
N THR A 89 0.80 5.65 4.00
CA THR A 89 0.92 4.33 4.62
C THR A 89 0.89 3.25 3.54
N VAL A 90 1.69 2.19 3.68
CA VAL A 90 1.65 1.05 2.75
C VAL A 90 0.36 0.27 2.96
N SER A 91 -0.50 0.30 1.94
CA SER A 91 -1.80 -0.38 1.91
C SER A 91 -1.72 -1.78 1.28
N ALA A 92 -0.77 -1.99 0.36
CA ALA A 92 -0.50 -3.29 -0.24
C ALA A 92 0.97 -3.40 -0.63
N VAL A 93 1.47 -4.65 -0.64
CA VAL A 93 2.80 -5.02 -1.13
C VAL A 93 2.67 -6.23 -2.06
N GLU A 94 3.37 -6.20 -3.19
CA GLU A 94 3.52 -7.32 -4.11
C GLU A 94 5.02 -7.52 -4.39
N ILE A 95 5.45 -8.78 -4.46
CA ILE A 95 6.84 -9.15 -4.71
C ILE A 95 6.94 -9.89 -6.04
N THR A 96 7.72 -9.32 -6.96
CA THR A 96 8.07 -9.96 -8.23
C THR A 96 9.33 -10.80 -8.02
N GLU A 97 9.19 -12.12 -8.11
CA GLU A 97 10.32 -13.03 -7.99
C GLU A 97 11.19 -13.00 -9.27
N HIS A 98 12.51 -12.92 -9.09
CA HIS A 98 13.52 -13.08 -10.16
C HIS A 98 14.49 -14.21 -9.82
N PRO A 99 14.05 -15.48 -9.80
CA PRO A 99 14.87 -16.60 -9.37
C PRO A 99 15.95 -16.97 -10.39
N SER A 100 17.22 -16.76 -10.06
CA SER A 100 18.36 -17.31 -10.80
C SER A 100 18.43 -18.84 -10.65
N ASN A 101 18.33 -19.33 -9.42
CA ASN A 101 18.53 -20.71 -9.02
C ASN A 101 17.38 -21.22 -8.10
N PRO A 102 17.25 -22.55 -7.88
CA PRO A 102 16.18 -23.12 -7.06
C PRO A 102 16.14 -22.60 -5.61
N ASN A 103 17.30 -22.28 -5.02
CA ASN A 103 17.39 -21.68 -3.69
C ASN A 103 16.84 -20.25 -3.68
N THR A 104 17.16 -19.43 -4.69
CA THR A 104 16.62 -18.07 -4.83
C THR A 104 15.10 -18.11 -4.87
N ARG A 105 14.51 -18.97 -5.72
CA ARG A 105 13.05 -19.17 -5.77
C ARG A 105 12.47 -19.49 -4.39
N LYS A 106 13.00 -20.51 -3.71
CA LYS A 106 12.53 -20.91 -2.38
C LYS A 106 12.50 -19.73 -1.40
N PHE A 107 13.60 -18.98 -1.30
CA PHE A 107 13.70 -17.88 -0.33
C PHE A 107 12.88 -16.64 -0.74
N GLN A 108 12.74 -16.36 -2.04
CA GLN A 108 11.89 -15.27 -2.52
C GLN A 108 10.40 -15.59 -2.34
N SER A 109 9.93 -16.81 -2.64
CA SER A 109 8.54 -17.22 -2.36
C SER A 109 8.23 -17.21 -0.87
N GLN A 110 9.17 -17.64 -0.01
CA GLN A 110 9.02 -17.51 1.44
C GLN A 110 8.90 -16.04 1.87
N PHE A 111 9.78 -15.17 1.36
CA PHE A 111 9.74 -13.73 1.64
C PHE A 111 8.41 -13.09 1.19
N ALA A 112 7.98 -13.36 -0.04
CA ALA A 112 6.72 -12.88 -0.59
C ALA A 112 5.51 -13.31 0.25
N GLY A 113 5.49 -14.56 0.72
CA GLY A 113 4.43 -15.09 1.58
C GLY A 113 4.39 -14.53 3.01
N GLY A 114 5.40 -13.78 3.46
CA GLY A 114 5.46 -13.23 4.83
C GLY A 114 5.71 -11.72 4.93
N ILE A 115 5.96 -11.02 3.82
CA ILE A 115 6.30 -9.59 3.86
C ILE A 115 5.09 -8.71 4.17
N ALA A 116 3.89 -9.10 3.72
CA ALA A 116 2.66 -8.33 3.92
C ALA A 116 2.42 -8.02 5.41
N ASP A 117 2.49 -9.04 6.27
CA ASP A 117 2.32 -8.92 7.73
C ASP A 117 3.38 -8.01 8.40
N GLN A 118 4.49 -7.72 7.71
CA GLN A 118 5.58 -6.90 8.23
C GLN A 118 5.51 -5.44 7.77
N VAL A 119 4.77 -5.10 6.71
CA VAL A 119 4.81 -3.77 6.08
C VAL A 119 3.47 -3.13 5.81
N VAL A 120 2.39 -3.91 5.64
CA VAL A 120 1.04 -3.36 5.44
C VAL A 120 0.59 -2.67 6.73
N GLY A 121 0.03 -1.46 6.58
CA GLY A 121 -0.37 -0.61 7.70
C GLY A 121 0.76 0.18 8.37
N LYS A 122 1.99 0.13 7.83
CA LYS A 122 3.13 0.94 8.32
C LYS A 122 3.43 2.14 7.42
N SER A 123 3.96 3.21 8.01
CA SER A 123 4.46 4.37 7.28
C SER A 123 5.66 3.94 6.42
N LEU A 124 5.81 4.49 5.21
CA LEU A 124 6.91 4.10 4.33
C LEU A 124 8.29 4.31 4.98
N ASP A 125 8.43 5.37 5.79
CA ASP A 125 9.65 5.68 6.55
C ASP A 125 10.08 4.58 7.52
N GLU A 126 9.11 3.94 8.19
CA GLU A 126 9.30 2.91 9.22
C GLU A 126 9.58 1.51 8.66
N ILE A 127 9.46 1.33 7.35
CA ILE A 127 9.71 0.05 6.69
C ILE A 127 11.22 -0.21 6.61
N SER A 128 11.67 -1.13 7.46
CA SER A 128 12.96 -1.80 7.38
C SER A 128 12.80 -3.22 7.94
N VAL A 129 13.09 -4.23 7.12
CA VAL A 129 12.99 -5.65 7.50
C VAL A 129 14.36 -6.31 7.54
N SER A 130 14.55 -7.25 8.47
CA SER A 130 15.83 -7.95 8.70
C SER A 130 15.78 -9.45 8.35
N LYS A 131 14.65 -10.10 8.64
CA LYS A 131 14.35 -11.48 8.25
C LYS A 131 12.85 -11.67 8.14
N VAL A 132 12.40 -12.21 7.02
CA VAL A 132 10.98 -12.51 6.76
C VAL A 132 10.87 -13.96 6.31
N ALA A 133 10.03 -14.75 7.00
CA ALA A 133 9.82 -16.18 6.74
C ALA A 133 11.11 -17.03 6.58
N GLY A 134 12.20 -16.61 7.23
CA GLY A 134 13.52 -17.26 7.14
C GLY A 134 14.49 -16.68 6.11
N SER A 135 14.03 -15.83 5.18
CA SER A 135 14.92 -15.10 4.26
C SER A 135 15.39 -13.78 4.87
N SER A 136 16.72 -13.62 5.01
CA SER A 136 17.36 -12.35 5.39
C SER A 136 18.04 -11.64 4.23
N LEU A 137 18.48 -12.37 3.19
CA LEU A 137 19.15 -11.74 2.05
C LEU A 137 18.16 -11.00 1.16
N THR A 138 16.97 -11.56 0.94
CA THR A 138 15.89 -10.88 0.21
C THR A 138 15.41 -9.62 0.94
N SER A 139 15.48 -9.58 2.28
CA SER A 139 15.21 -8.36 3.07
C SER A 139 16.13 -7.21 2.70
N GLY A 140 17.41 -7.47 2.42
CA GLY A 140 18.37 -6.45 1.98
C GLY A 140 17.98 -5.83 0.63
N GLY A 141 17.62 -6.66 -0.34
CA GLY A 141 17.11 -6.19 -1.63
C GLY A 141 15.80 -5.41 -1.48
N PHE A 142 14.86 -5.94 -0.69
CA PHE A 142 13.59 -5.27 -0.42
C PHE A 142 13.78 -3.88 0.21
N ASN A 143 14.65 -3.73 1.20
CA ASN A 143 14.92 -2.42 1.81
C ASN A 143 15.51 -1.42 0.80
N GLN A 144 16.40 -1.87 -0.09
CA GLN A 144 16.94 -1.02 -1.17
C GLN A 144 15.85 -0.60 -2.16
N ALA A 145 14.91 -1.49 -2.49
CA ALA A 145 13.76 -1.15 -3.32
C ALA A 145 12.81 -0.16 -2.62
N VAL A 146 12.61 -0.29 -1.30
CA VAL A 146 11.86 0.67 -0.47
C VAL A 146 12.53 2.05 -0.52
N GLU A 147 13.85 2.14 -0.42
CA GLU A 147 14.57 3.43 -0.54
C GLU A 147 14.38 4.07 -1.94
N ALA A 148 14.39 3.27 -3.00
CA ALA A 148 14.07 3.76 -4.35
C ALA A 148 12.61 4.22 -4.46
N ILE A 149 11.66 3.51 -3.85
CA ILE A 149 10.24 3.90 -3.82
C ILE A 149 10.03 5.18 -3.00
N LYS A 150 10.73 5.37 -1.88
CA LYS A 150 10.73 6.64 -1.12
C LYS A 150 11.12 7.81 -2.01
N ALA A 151 12.20 7.66 -2.80
CA ALA A 151 12.64 8.70 -3.74
C ALA A 151 11.66 8.94 -4.90
N GLN A 152 10.87 7.95 -5.31
CA GLN A 152 9.83 8.09 -6.35
C GLN A 152 8.53 8.73 -5.82
N ALA A 153 8.23 8.58 -4.54
CA ALA A 153 6.96 8.99 -3.94
C ALA A 153 6.96 10.42 -3.37
N LEU A 154 8.12 11.07 -3.23
CA LEU A 154 8.27 12.45 -2.76
C LEU A 154 7.76 13.49 -3.78
#